data_AF-A0A7C2DHR9-F1
#
_entry.id   AF-A0A7C2DHR9-F1
#
_cell.length_a   1.000
_cell.length_b   1.000
_cell.length_c   1.000
_cell.angle_alpha   90.00
_cell.angle_beta   90.00
_cell.angle_gamma   90.00
#
_symmetry.space_group_name_H-M   'P 1'
#
loop_
_entity.id
_entity.type
_entity.pdbx_description
1 polymer ?
#
loop_
_entity_poly.entity_id
_entity_poly.type
_entity_poly.pdbx_seq_one_letter_code
_entity_poly.pdbx_strand_id
1 'polypeptide(L)'
;MITQVTLTTQRLEELPGPPATAGPVGAQVEFLGIVRSEENGRPIAALEYEAYQPMAECEIERLLNELGSAHPCHTVQVLHRLGIVPVGEAAIIVRVLAAHRQEAFSLLARFMDRLKQDVPIWKCKAWTREELARRFHPGPFRPS
;
A
#
# COMPACT_ATOMS: atom_id res chain seq x y z
N MET A 1 10.67 -8.09 15.92
CA MET A 1 9.59 -8.05 14.92
C MET A 1 10.23 -8.20 13.55
N ILE A 2 9.71 -9.07 12.69
CA ILE A 2 10.17 -9.22 11.30
C ILE A 2 9.41 -8.19 10.45
N THR A 3 10.14 -7.38 9.68
CA THR A 3 9.56 -6.39 8.76
C THR A 3 9.83 -6.78 7.31
N GLN A 4 8.81 -6.68 6.48
CA GLN A 4 8.89 -6.91 5.04
C GLN A 4 8.26 -5.72 4.34
N VAL A 5 9.05 -4.90 3.67
CA VAL A 5 8.56 -3.73 2.92
C VAL A 5 8.79 -3.97 1.44
N THR A 6 7.80 -3.67 0.61
CA THR A 6 7.91 -3.81 -0.83
C THR A 6 7.13 -2.70 -1.52
N LEU A 7 7.84 -1.87 -2.28
CA LEU A 7 7.23 -0.96 -3.25
C LEU A 7 7.39 -1.57 -4.65
N THR A 8 6.29 -1.73 -5.38
CA THR A 8 6.26 -2.45 -6.66
C THR A 8 5.27 -1.82 -7.63
N THR A 9 5.38 -2.11 -8.92
CA THR A 9 4.36 -1.77 -9.93
C THR A 9 3.38 -2.92 -10.18
N GLN A 10 3.65 -4.11 -9.63
CA GLN A 10 2.81 -5.30 -9.74
C GLN A 10 1.52 -5.18 -8.90
N ARG A 11 0.53 -6.02 -9.21
CA ARG A 11 -0.71 -6.11 -8.43
C ARG A 11 -0.42 -6.75 -7.07
N LEU A 12 -0.92 -6.14 -6.00
CA LEU A 12 -0.54 -6.53 -4.64
C LEU A 12 -1.22 -7.84 -4.20
N GLU A 13 -2.40 -8.12 -4.75
CA GLU A 13 -3.17 -9.31 -4.47
C GLU A 13 -2.50 -10.60 -5.01
N GLU A 14 -1.59 -10.45 -5.96
CA GLU A 14 -0.81 -11.54 -6.55
C GLU A 14 0.46 -11.84 -5.74
N LEU A 15 0.85 -10.95 -4.83
CA LEU A 15 2.02 -11.13 -3.98
C LEU A 15 1.71 -12.03 -2.79
N PRO A 16 2.62 -12.97 -2.45
CA PRO A 16 2.40 -13.88 -1.34
C PRO A 16 2.30 -13.13 -0.01
N GLY A 17 1.35 -13.58 0.81
CA GLY A 17 1.31 -13.21 2.22
C GLY A 17 2.54 -13.73 2.97
N PRO A 18 2.77 -13.22 4.20
CA PRO A 18 3.80 -13.78 5.06
C PRO A 18 3.54 -15.28 5.27
N PRO A 19 4.58 -16.11 5.34
CA PRO A 19 4.43 -17.55 5.47
C PRO A 19 3.61 -17.90 6.73
N ALA A 20 2.82 -18.95 6.64
CA ALA A 20 2.14 -19.52 7.81
C ALA A 20 3.19 -19.81 8.89
N THR A 21 2.99 -19.25 10.09
CA THR A 21 3.96 -19.38 11.17
C THR A 21 3.58 -20.58 12.04
N ALA A 22 4.49 -21.54 12.20
CA ALA A 22 4.33 -22.66 13.15
C ALA A 22 4.61 -22.23 14.62
N GLY A 23 4.42 -20.95 14.94
CA GLY A 23 4.92 -20.28 16.16
C GLY A 23 3.82 -19.56 16.95
N PRO A 24 4.17 -18.55 17.79
CA PRO A 24 3.27 -17.94 18.76
C PRO A 24 2.26 -16.93 18.15
N VAL A 25 1.90 -17.07 16.88
CA VAL A 25 0.96 -16.17 16.20
C VAL A 25 -0.46 -16.70 16.38
N GLY A 26 -1.30 -15.92 17.06
CA GLY A 26 -2.72 -16.22 17.26
C GLY A 26 -3.66 -15.28 16.52
N ALA A 27 -3.14 -14.25 15.86
CA ALA A 27 -3.92 -13.29 15.09
C ALA A 27 -3.15 -12.78 13.86
N GLN A 28 -3.90 -12.64 12.77
CA GLN A 28 -3.50 -11.88 11.59
C GLN A 28 -4.58 -10.83 11.31
N VAL A 29 -4.18 -9.59 11.12
CA VAL A 29 -5.06 -8.52 10.63
C VAL A 29 -4.48 -7.96 9.33
N GLU A 30 -5.38 -7.62 8.40
CA GLU A 30 -5.01 -7.09 7.10
C GLU A 30 -5.79 -5.82 6.81
N PHE A 31 -5.11 -4.84 6.22
CA PHE A 31 -5.72 -3.61 5.71
C PHE A 31 -5.38 -3.46 4.24
N LEU A 32 -6.40 -3.17 3.43
CA LEU A 32 -6.27 -2.87 2.01
C LEU A 32 -6.75 -1.43 1.76
N GLY A 33 -5.86 -0.59 1.23
CA GLY A 33 -6.22 0.73 0.73
C GLY A 33 -6.70 0.63 -0.71
N ILE A 34 -8.01 0.43 -0.90
CA ILE A 34 -8.62 0.23 -2.22
C ILE A 34 -8.90 1.58 -2.90
N VAL A 35 -8.55 1.69 -4.18
CA VAL A 35 -8.88 2.87 -4.99
C VAL A 35 -10.38 2.94 -5.24
N ARG A 36 -11.02 4.03 -4.80
CA ARG A 36 -12.46 4.28 -5.00
C ARG A 36 -12.73 4.86 -6.38
N SER A 37 -13.94 4.68 -6.89
CA SER A 37 -14.38 5.16 -8.21
C SER A 37 -14.57 6.68 -8.32
N GLU A 38 -14.35 7.43 -7.24
CA GLU A 38 -14.57 8.86 -7.19
C GLU A 38 -13.47 9.57 -6.38
N GLU A 39 -13.07 10.74 -6.87
CA GLU A 39 -12.26 11.70 -6.14
C GLU A 39 -12.87 13.11 -6.22
N ASN A 40 -13.09 13.74 -5.07
CA ASN A 40 -13.66 15.09 -4.95
C ASN A 40 -14.96 15.30 -5.75
N GLY A 41 -15.89 14.34 -5.72
CA GLY A 41 -17.16 14.42 -6.46
C GLY A 41 -17.06 14.06 -7.94
N ARG A 42 -15.88 13.64 -8.43
CA ARG A 42 -15.66 13.35 -9.86
C ARG A 42 -15.31 11.88 -10.08
N PRO A 43 -15.89 11.23 -11.10
CA PRO A 43 -15.58 9.85 -11.42
C PRO A 43 -14.13 9.72 -11.90
N ILE A 44 -13.44 8.71 -11.38
CA ILE A 44 -12.08 8.34 -11.78
C ILE A 44 -12.06 6.86 -12.16
N ALA A 45 -11.04 6.47 -12.91
CA ALA A 45 -10.76 5.11 -13.35
C ALA A 45 -9.49 4.53 -12.70
N ALA A 46 -8.57 5.40 -12.24
CA ALA A 46 -7.36 5.00 -11.53
C ALA A 46 -6.75 6.15 -10.72
N LEU A 47 -5.85 5.81 -9.80
CA LEU A 47 -4.93 6.74 -9.14
C LEU A 47 -3.49 6.38 -9.50
N GLU A 48 -2.63 7.38 -9.66
CA GLU A 48 -1.19 7.20 -9.88
C GLU A 48 -0.40 7.58 -8.64
N TYR A 49 0.51 6.70 -8.25
CA TYR A 49 1.36 6.86 -7.09
C TYR A 49 2.83 6.90 -7.48
N GLU A 50 3.59 7.79 -6.86
CA GLU A 50 5.05 7.85 -6.97
C GLU A 50 5.67 7.89 -5.57
N ALA A 51 6.92 7.44 -5.49
CA ALA A 51 7.68 7.45 -4.26
C ALA A 51 9.16 7.59 -4.56
N TYR A 52 9.90 8.27 -3.69
CA TYR A 52 11.35 8.08 -3.64
C TYR A 52 11.63 6.78 -2.89
N GLN A 53 11.65 5.68 -3.64
CA GLN A 53 11.55 4.33 -3.09
C GLN A 53 12.55 4.01 -1.95
N PRO A 54 13.86 4.27 -2.07
CA PRO A 54 14.80 4.01 -0.98
C PRO A 54 14.46 4.76 0.31
N MET A 55 14.01 6.01 0.22
CA MET A 55 13.64 6.80 1.40
C MET A 55 12.30 6.32 1.98
N ALA A 56 11.33 6.02 1.13
CA ALA A 56 10.03 5.52 1.58
C ALA A 56 10.17 4.17 2.31
N GLU A 57 10.98 3.25 1.80
CA GLU A 57 11.28 1.98 2.46
C GLU A 57 11.95 2.19 3.82
N CYS A 58 12.99 3.02 3.89
CA CYS A 58 13.66 3.38 5.15
C CYS A 58 12.71 4.00 6.18
N GLU A 59 11.85 4.93 5.77
CA GLU A 59 10.90 5.58 6.69
C GLU A 59 9.82 4.60 7.18
N ILE A 60 9.33 3.70 6.32
CA ILE A 60 8.39 2.65 6.74
C ILE A 60 9.05 1.75 7.79
N GLU A 61 10.28 1.29 7.54
CA GLU A 61 11.01 0.45 8.49
C GLU A 61 11.27 1.17 9.81
N ARG A 62 11.65 2.46 9.77
CA ARG A 62 11.82 3.30 10.95
C ARG A 62 10.53 3.38 11.77
N LEU A 63 9.40 3.68 11.13
CA LEU A 63 8.10 3.74 11.79
C LEU A 63 7.69 2.41 12.43
N LEU A 64 7.90 1.30 11.73
CA LEU A 64 7.60 -0.02 12.25
C LEU A 64 8.47 -0.34 13.47
N ASN A 65 9.76 -0.01 13.43
CA ASN A 65 10.65 -0.19 14.57
C ASN A 65 10.23 0.66 15.78
N GLU A 66 9.86 1.92 15.57
CA GLU A 66 9.37 2.81 16.63
C GLU A 66 8.08 2.30 17.27
N LEU A 67 7.12 1.88 16.44
CA LEU A 67 5.82 1.39 16.92
C LEU A 67 5.92 -0.01 17.54
N GLY A 68 6.87 -0.84 17.09
CA GLY A 68 7.05 -2.22 17.54
C GLY A 68 7.39 -2.35 19.02
N SER A 69 8.02 -1.33 19.63
CA SER A 69 8.27 -1.31 21.08
C SER A 69 6.99 -1.15 21.91
N ALA A 70 6.03 -0.36 21.43
CA ALA A 70 4.75 -0.13 22.11
C ALA A 70 3.68 -1.17 21.74
N HIS A 71 3.83 -1.84 20.60
CA HIS A 71 2.87 -2.77 20.03
C HIS A 71 3.58 -4.03 19.53
N PRO A 72 4.03 -4.92 20.43
CA PRO A 72 4.85 -6.07 20.07
C PRO A 72 4.09 -7.03 19.15
N CYS A 73 4.60 -7.18 17.92
CA CYS A 73 4.07 -8.09 16.92
C CYS A 73 5.20 -8.99 16.37
N HIS A 74 4.81 -10.13 15.79
CA HIS A 74 5.75 -11.09 15.25
C HIS A 74 6.26 -10.63 13.87
N THR A 75 5.34 -10.35 12.95
CA THR A 75 5.65 -9.99 11.57
C THR A 75 4.76 -8.84 11.10
N VAL A 76 5.34 -7.92 10.33
CA VAL A 76 4.61 -6.91 9.57
C VAL A 76 5.06 -6.93 8.13
N GLN A 77 4.11 -7.07 7.20
CA GLN A 77 4.34 -6.93 5.77
C GLN A 77 3.62 -5.67 5.28
N VAL A 78 4.34 -4.81 4.57
CA VAL A 78 3.84 -3.59 3.95
C VAL A 78 4.13 -3.69 2.45
N LEU A 79 3.06 -3.76 1.67
CA LEU A 79 3.12 -3.76 0.21
C LEU A 79 2.47 -2.47 -0.28
N HIS A 80 3.16 -1.70 -1.11
CA HIS A 80 2.58 -0.53 -1.75
C HIS A 80 2.81 -0.59 -3.26
N ARG A 81 1.75 -0.26 -4.01
CA ARG A 81 1.80 -0.20 -5.45
C ARG A 81 2.14 1.21 -5.92
N LEU A 82 3.11 1.31 -6.82
CA LEU A 82 3.53 2.51 -7.52
C LEU A 82 3.01 2.47 -8.97
N GLY A 83 2.97 3.63 -9.60
CA GLY A 83 2.36 3.83 -10.91
C GLY A 83 0.83 3.84 -10.85
N ILE A 84 0.21 3.46 -11.96
CA ILE A 84 -1.25 3.53 -12.13
C ILE A 84 -1.93 2.33 -11.46
N VAL A 85 -2.81 2.61 -10.50
CA VAL A 85 -3.62 1.66 -9.75
C VAL A 85 -5.09 1.85 -10.10
N PRO A 86 -5.72 0.88 -10.79
CA PRO A 86 -7.13 0.96 -11.17
C PRO A 86 -8.08 1.02 -9.98
N VAL A 87 -9.26 1.61 -10.22
CA VAL A 87 -10.39 1.55 -9.28
C VAL A 87 -10.73 0.09 -8.95
N GLY A 88 -10.94 -0.17 -7.67
CA GLY A 88 -11.23 -1.51 -7.14
C GLY A 88 -10.00 -2.33 -6.78
N GLU A 89 -8.79 -1.87 -7.13
CA GLU A 89 -7.54 -2.54 -6.74
C GLU A 89 -6.88 -1.87 -5.52
N ALA A 90 -6.08 -2.64 -4.78
CA ALA A 90 -5.35 -2.13 -3.63
C ALA A 90 -4.11 -1.33 -4.05
N ALA A 91 -4.01 -0.09 -3.57
CA ALA A 91 -2.80 0.71 -3.65
C ALA A 91 -1.81 0.35 -2.53
N ILE A 92 -2.31 -0.14 -1.40
CA ILE A 92 -1.49 -0.61 -0.27
C ILE A 92 -2.15 -1.81 0.39
N ILE A 93 -1.34 -2.78 0.81
CA ILE A 93 -1.72 -3.88 1.69
C ILE A 93 -0.78 -3.88 2.90
N VAL A 94 -1.35 -3.89 4.11
CA VAL A 94 -0.60 -4.04 5.36
C VAL A 94 -1.11 -5.26 6.11
N ARG A 95 -0.22 -6.19 6.42
CA ARG A 95 -0.50 -7.42 7.17
C ARG A 95 0.28 -7.42 8.46
N VAL A 96 -0.39 -7.63 9.58
CA VAL A 96 0.24 -7.70 10.91
C VAL A 96 -0.09 -9.05 11.55
N LEU A 97 0.95 -9.79 11.91
CA LEU A 97 0.85 -11.07 12.62
C LEU A 97 1.30 -10.86 14.07
N ALA A 98 0.46 -11.24 15.03
CA ALA A 98 0.71 -11.08 16.46
C ALA A 98 0.17 -12.26 17.28
N ALA A 99 0.57 -12.33 18.55
CA ALA A 99 0.08 -13.35 19.48
C ALA A 99 -1.42 -13.20 19.74
N HIS A 100 -1.90 -11.96 19.89
CA HIS A 100 -3.31 -11.67 20.07
C HIS A 100 -3.76 -10.53 19.16
N ARG A 101 -5.07 -10.44 18.96
CA ARG A 101 -5.68 -9.48 18.03
C ARG A 101 -5.46 -8.02 18.44
N GLN A 102 -5.34 -7.75 19.74
CA GLN A 102 -5.32 -6.38 20.26
C GLN A 102 -4.07 -5.63 19.81
N GLU A 103 -2.91 -6.28 19.90
CA GLU A 103 -1.62 -5.77 19.45
C GLU A 103 -1.64 -5.58 17.93
N ALA A 104 -2.19 -6.56 17.21
CA ALA A 104 -2.27 -6.54 15.75
C ALA A 104 -3.07 -5.32 15.24
N PHE A 105 -4.29 -5.12 15.78
CA PHE A 105 -5.13 -3.97 15.43
C PHE A 105 -4.48 -2.64 15.84
N SER A 106 -3.89 -2.58 17.04
CA SER A 106 -3.27 -1.36 17.55
C SER A 106 -2.09 -0.94 16.69
N LEU A 107 -1.19 -1.87 16.33
CA LEU A 107 -0.05 -1.57 15.47
C LEU A 107 -0.52 -1.10 14.09
N LEU A 108 -1.44 -1.83 13.47
CA LEU A 108 -1.93 -1.52 12.12
C LEU A 108 -2.56 -0.12 12.07
N ALA A 109 -3.43 0.21 13.02
CA ALA A 109 -4.08 1.51 13.06
C ALA A 109 -3.06 2.65 13.22
N ARG A 110 -2.14 2.52 14.19
CA ARG A 110 -1.09 3.53 14.42
C ARG A 110 -0.13 3.67 13.25
N PHE A 111 0.23 2.56 12.62
CA PHE A 111 1.08 2.57 11.43
C PHE A 111 0.41 3.31 10.27
N MET A 112 -0.87 3.03 9.99
CA MET A 112 -1.58 3.70 8.89
C MET A 112 -1.74 5.21 9.09
N ASP A 113 -1.93 5.66 10.34
CA ASP A 113 -1.98 7.08 10.67
C ASP A 113 -0.63 7.78 10.40
N ARG A 114 0.47 7.17 10.85
CA ARG A 114 1.83 7.72 10.70
C ARG A 114 2.35 7.62 9.27
N LEU A 115 2.06 6.52 8.56
CA LEU A 115 2.49 6.33 7.17
C LEU A 115 2.02 7.48 6.28
N LYS A 116 0.76 7.91 6.44
CA LYS A 116 0.18 9.01 5.66
C LYS A 116 0.81 10.38 5.97
N GLN A 117 1.47 10.53 7.12
CA GLN A 117 2.07 11.78 7.57
C GLN A 117 3.55 11.84 7.21
N ASP A 118 4.27 10.73 7.41
CA ASP A 118 5.73 10.74 7.47
C ASP A 118 6.38 10.11 6.24
N VAL A 119 5.68 9.23 5.52
CA VAL A 119 6.29 8.46 4.42
C VAL A 119 6.10 9.20 3.08
N PRO A 120 7.19 9.45 2.33
CA PRO A 120 7.14 10.16 1.05
C PRO A 120 6.61 9.28 -0.10
N ILE A 121 5.32 8.94 -0.02
CA ILE A 121 4.56 8.30 -1.10
C ILE A 121 3.41 9.23 -1.46
N TRP A 122 3.39 9.68 -2.70
CA TRP A 122 2.46 10.70 -3.15
C TRP A 122 1.45 10.11 -4.13
N LYS A 123 0.19 10.46 -3.91
CA LYS A 123 -0.85 10.33 -4.94
C LYS A 123 -0.70 11.50 -5.91
N CYS A 124 -0.17 11.24 -7.09
CA CYS A 124 0.21 12.26 -8.06
C CYS A 124 -0.98 12.70 -8.93
N LYS A 125 -1.78 11.75 -9.42
CA LYS A 125 -2.86 12.04 -10.37
C LYS A 125 -4.06 11.11 -10.23
N ALA A 126 -5.25 11.68 -10.37
CA ALA A 126 -6.48 10.94 -10.63
C ALA A 126 -6.72 10.88 -12.15
N TRP A 127 -7.00 9.68 -12.65
CA TRP A 127 -7.16 9.43 -14.08
C TRP A 127 -8.61 9.16 -14.42
N THR A 128 -9.14 9.83 -15.45
CA THR A 128 -10.40 9.43 -16.10
C THR A 128 -10.18 8.27 -17.06
N ARG A 129 -11.28 7.61 -17.48
CA ARG A 129 -11.21 6.50 -18.45
C ARG A 129 -10.69 6.99 -19.81
N GLU A 130 -11.11 8.18 -20.23
CA GLU A 130 -10.69 8.81 -21.48
C GLU A 130 -9.20 9.18 -21.47
N GLU A 131 -8.67 9.66 -20.34
CA GLU A 131 -7.25 9.95 -20.21
C GLU A 131 -6.37 8.68 -20.23
N LEU A 132 -6.81 7.60 -19.57
CA LEU A 132 -6.10 6.31 -19.64
C LEU A 132 -6.10 5.76 -21.07
N ALA A 133 -7.24 5.80 -21.76
CA ALA A 133 -7.35 5.36 -23.15
C ALA A 133 -6.35 6.09 -24.05
N ARG A 134 -6.26 7.43 -23.93
CA ARG A 134 -5.31 8.24 -24.70
C ARG A 134 -3.84 7.94 -24.37
N ARG A 135 -3.53 7.61 -23.11
CA ARG A 135 -2.15 7.29 -22.69
C ARG A 135 -1.63 5.98 -23.28
N PHE A 136 -2.46 4.93 -23.25
CA PHE A 136 -2.03 3.59 -23.67
C PHE A 136 -2.38 3.26 -25.12
N HIS A 137 -3.34 3.98 -25.71
CA HIS A 137 -3.74 3.84 -27.11
C HIS A 137 -3.81 5.23 -27.76
N PRO A 138 -2.67 5.91 -27.96
CA PRO A 138 -2.67 7.11 -28.78
C PRO A 138 -3.12 6.67 -30.18
N GLY A 139 -4.21 7.25 -30.70
CA GLY A 139 -4.69 6.96 -32.05
C GLY A 139 -3.58 7.14 -33.11
N PRO A 140 -3.77 6.64 -34.34
CA PRO A 140 -2.73 6.70 -35.35
C PRO A 140 -2.29 8.15 -35.56
N PHE A 141 -1.02 8.43 -35.26
CA PHE A 141 -0.38 9.70 -35.55
C PHE A 141 -0.57 9.99 -37.05
N ARG A 142 -1.35 11.03 -37.39
CA ARG A 142 -1.45 11.57 -38.74
C ARG A 142 -0.61 12.83 -38.80
N PRO A 143 0.66 12.77 -39.27
CA PRO A 143 1.35 13.99 -39.66
C PRO A 143 0.66 14.56 -40.90
N SER A 144 0.41 15.86 -40.87
CA SER A 144 -0.03 16.69 -42.01
C SER A 144 1.04 16.77 -43.09
#